data_AF-A0A355U778-F1
#
_entry.id   AF-A0A355U778-F1
#
_cell.length_a   1.000
_cell.length_b   1.000
_cell.length_c   1.000
_cell.angle_alpha   90.00
_cell.angle_beta   90.00
_cell.angle_gamma   90.00
#
_symmetry.space_group_name_H-M   'P 1'
#
loop_
_entity.id
_entity.type
_entity.pdbx_description
1 polymer ?
#
loop_
_entity_poly.entity_id
_entity_poly.type
_entity_poly.pdbx_seq_one_letter_code
_entity_poly.pdbx_strand_id
1 'polypeptide(L)' 'FKTKKVRSSNGIVTNRYQIKMDVEINGHSFRTTFNLSNRSKMRFPTLLGRKLLGNRFIVDVTKNRNPKRINTTKSV' A
#
# COMPACT_ATOMS: atom_id res chain seq x y z
N PHE A 1 18.07 2.10 -2.75
CA PHE A 1 16.78 2.78 -2.44
C PHE A 1 16.84 4.20 -2.95
N LYS A 2 15.69 4.83 -3.27
CA LYS A 2 15.63 6.25 -3.67
C LYS A 2 14.74 7.01 -2.69
N THR A 3 14.90 8.31 -2.54
CA THR A 3 13.96 9.13 -1.75
C THR A 3 13.06 9.93 -2.68
N LYS A 4 11.80 10.17 -2.26
CA LYS A 4 10.85 10.98 -3.02
C LYS A 4 10.11 11.93 -2.09
N LYS A 5 9.94 13.19 -2.52
CA LYS A 5 9.00 14.13 -1.89
C LYS A 5 7.57 13.65 -2.14
N VAL A 6 6.86 13.33 -1.07
CA VAL A 6 5.48 12.84 -1.08
C VAL A 6 4.61 13.79 -0.26
N ARG A 7 3.56 14.31 -0.90
CA ARG A 7 2.51 15.09 -0.23
C ARG A 7 1.43 14.13 0.31
N SER A 8 1.09 14.22 1.58
CA SER A 8 -0.04 13.51 2.17
C SER A 8 -1.36 14.25 1.97
N SER A 9 -2.48 13.58 2.23
CA SER A 9 -3.84 14.15 2.12
C SER A 9 -4.08 15.34 3.05
N ASN A 10 -3.29 15.45 4.13
CA ASN A 10 -3.29 16.60 5.04
C ASN A 10 -2.37 17.76 4.57
N GLY A 11 -1.87 17.72 3.33
CA GLY A 11 -1.06 18.80 2.74
C GLY A 11 0.43 18.76 3.08
N ILE A 12 0.85 18.02 4.11
CA ILE A 12 2.25 17.95 4.56
C ILE A 12 3.12 17.24 3.51
N VAL A 13 4.29 17.81 3.21
CA VAL A 13 5.28 17.21 2.32
C VAL A 13 6.38 16.53 3.13
N THR A 14 6.63 15.26 2.85
CA THR A 14 7.64 14.44 3.55
C THR A 14 8.53 13.73 2.55
N ASN A 15 9.81 13.58 2.89
CA ASN A 15 10.71 12.70 2.14
C ASN A 15 10.45 11.25 2.57
N ARG A 16 10.15 10.37 1.60
CA ARG A 16 9.91 8.95 1.86
C ARG A 16 10.87 8.09 1.08
N TYR A 17 11.38 7.03 1.72
CA TYR A 17 12.13 5.99 1.04
C TYR A 17 11.24 5.24 0.07
N GLN A 18 11.74 5.05 -1.12
CA GLN A 18 11.09 4.36 -2.21
C GLN A 18 11.82 3.04 -2.47
N ILE A 19 11.07 1.95 -2.38
CA ILE A 19 11.56 0.59 -2.58
C ILE A 19 10.71 -0.13 -3.61
N LYS A 20 11.33 -1.03 -4.37
CA LYS A 20 10.63 -2.00 -5.22
C LYS A 20 10.47 -3.28 -4.43
N MET A 21 9.28 -3.86 -4.46
CA MET A 21 8.99 -5.16 -3.85
C MET A 21 7.95 -5.90 -4.67
N ASP A 22 7.92 -7.21 -4.49
CA ASP A 22 6.83 -8.06 -4.97
C ASP A 22 5.72 -8.07 -3.93
N VAL A 23 4.49 -7.93 -4.40
CA VAL A 23 3.29 -8.05 -3.58
C VAL A 23 2.37 -9.07 -4.22
N GLU A 24 1.88 -9.99 -3.42
CA GLU A 24 0.88 -10.95 -3.84
C GLU A 24 -0.52 -10.44 -3.54
N ILE A 25 -1.40 -10.49 -4.53
CA ILE A 25 -2.83 -10.17 -4.40
C ILE A 25 -3.59 -11.32 -5.05
N ASN A 26 -4.37 -12.05 -4.23
CA ASN A 26 -5.19 -13.17 -4.68
C ASN A 26 -4.40 -14.22 -5.49
N GLY A 27 -3.21 -14.60 -5.03
CA GLY A 27 -2.34 -15.57 -5.70
C GLY A 27 -1.54 -15.03 -6.90
N HIS A 28 -1.71 -13.75 -7.26
CA HIS A 28 -0.95 -13.11 -8.33
C HIS A 28 0.11 -12.17 -7.78
N SER A 29 1.36 -12.32 -8.25
CA SER A 29 2.50 -11.49 -7.83
C SER A 29 2.67 -10.26 -8.72
N PHE A 30 2.88 -9.11 -8.09
CA PHE A 30 3.08 -7.82 -8.75
C PHE A 30 4.35 -7.14 -8.23
N ARG A 31 5.32 -6.93 -9.13
CA ARG A 31 6.47 -6.07 -8.86
C ARG A 31 6.03 -4.61 -8.90
N THR A 32 6.05 -3.92 -7.77
CA THR A 32 5.66 -2.50 -7.71
C THR A 32 6.57 -1.69 -6.79
N THR A 33 6.34 -0.38 -6.78
CA THR A 33 7.11 0.58 -6.00
C THR A 33 6.27 1.15 -4.85
N PHE A 34 6.77 1.02 -3.62
CA PHE A 34 6.16 1.61 -2.43
C PHE A 34 7.01 2.72 -1.84
N ASN A 35 6.33 3.71 -1.24
CA ASN A 35 6.96 4.73 -0.41
C ASN A 35 6.72 4.40 1.06
N LEU A 36 7.78 4.20 1.83
CA LEU A 36 7.71 3.80 3.24
C LEU A 36 7.23 4.97 4.12
N SER A 37 6.36 4.66 5.07
CA SER A 37 5.87 5.57 6.11
C SER A 37 5.30 4.75 7.26
N ASN A 38 5.45 5.20 8.50
CA ASN A 38 4.82 4.56 9.64
C ASN A 38 3.30 4.81 9.62
N ARG A 39 2.51 3.74 9.46
CA ARG A 39 1.04 3.76 9.38
C ARG A 39 0.40 2.73 10.33
N SER A 40 1.12 2.27 11.34
CA SER A 40 0.67 1.18 12.24
C SER A 40 -0.66 1.48 12.96
N LYS A 41 -0.95 2.76 13.21
CA LYS A 41 -2.19 3.22 13.86
C LYS A 41 -3.38 3.37 12.89
N MET A 42 -3.17 3.28 11.58
CA MET A 42 -4.24 3.43 10.59
C MET A 42 -5.05 2.13 10.48
N ARG A 43 -6.37 2.24 10.32
CA ARG A 43 -7.25 1.11 10.02
C ARG A 43 -6.77 0.30 8.81
N PHE A 44 -6.22 0.99 7.81
CA PHE A 44 -5.60 0.39 6.62
C PHE A 44 -4.13 0.85 6.55
N PRO A 45 -3.16 0.03 7.01
CA PRO A 45 -1.75 0.43 7.09
C PRO A 45 -1.07 0.51 5.71
N THR A 46 -1.60 -0.21 4.70
CA THR A 46 -1.07 -0.24 3.34
C THR A 46 -2.02 0.43 2.37
N LEU A 47 -1.49 1.21 1.43
CA LEU A 47 -2.26 1.79 0.32
C LEU A 47 -1.85 1.14 -1.00
N LEU A 48 -2.85 0.67 -1.74
CA LEU A 48 -2.67 0.24 -3.13
C LEU A 48 -2.89 1.44 -4.05
N GLY A 49 -1.83 1.90 -4.70
CA GLY A 49 -1.88 3.06 -5.58
C GLY A 49 -2.40 2.74 -6.98
N ARG A 50 -2.86 3.77 -7.70
CA ARG A 50 -3.31 3.69 -9.10
C ARG A 50 -2.29 3.04 -10.05
N LYS A 51 -1.00 3.16 -9.78
CA LYS A 51 0.05 2.51 -10.59
C LYS A 51 0.03 0.99 -10.50
N LEU A 52 -0.35 0.43 -9.35
CA LEU A 52 -0.52 -1.01 -9.21
C LEU A 52 -1.88 -1.45 -9.77
N LEU A 53 -2.93 -0.65 -9.56
CA LEU A 53 -4.29 -1.03 -9.94
C LEU A 53 -4.60 -0.83 -11.43
N GLY A 54 -3.99 0.20 -12.04
CA GLY A 54 -4.28 0.61 -13.42
C GLY A 54 -4.04 -0.52 -14.42
N ASN A 55 -4.98 -0.66 -15.36
CA ASN A 55 -4.99 -1.67 -16.43
C ASN A 55 -5.00 -3.13 -15.94
N ARG A 56 -5.25 -3.37 -14.65
CA ARG A 56 -5.21 -4.72 -14.03
C ARG A 56 -6.45 -5.04 -13.21
N PHE A 57 -7.07 -4.03 -12.60
CA PHE A 57 -8.20 -4.21 -11.69
C PHE A 57 -9.29 -3.18 -11.92
N ILE A 58 -10.54 -3.59 -11.72
CA ILE A 58 -11.70 -2.71 -11.57
C ILE A 58 -12.00 -2.59 -10.08
N VAL A 59 -12.16 -1.37 -9.59
CA VAL A 59 -12.48 -1.09 -8.18
C VAL A 59 -13.96 -0.74 -8.07
N ASP A 60 -14.74 -1.65 -7.50
CA ASP A 60 -16.16 -1.46 -7.19
C ASP A 60 -16.32 -0.90 -5.78
N VAL A 61 -16.75 0.36 -5.67
CA VAL A 61 -16.90 1.08 -4.39
C VAL A 61 -18.21 0.78 -3.67
N THR A 62 -19.16 0.10 -4.32
CA THR A 62 -20.44 -0.27 -3.70
C THR A 62 -20.27 -1.42 -2.70
N LYS A 63 -19.19 -2.20 -2.85
CA LYS A 63 -18.87 -3.34 -1.99
C LYS A 63 -17.93 -2.93 -0.87
N ASN A 64 -18.45 -2.87 0.36
CA ASN A 64 -17.65 -2.60 1.55
C ASN A 64 -17.34 -3.90 2.30
N ARG A 65 -16.16 -4.49 2.05
CA ARG A 65 -15.66 -5.62 2.84
C ARG A 65 -14.75 -5.09 3.94
N ASN A 66 -15.13 -5.28 5.19
CA ASN A 66 -14.24 -5.02 6.33
C ASN A 66 -13.17 -6.12 6.38
N PRO A 67 -11.88 -5.83 6.09
CA PRO A 67 -10.86 -6.85 6.26
C PRO A 67 -10.79 -7.21 7.75
N LYS A 68 -10.87 -8.51 8.04
CA LYS A 68 -10.59 -9.00 9.39
C LYS A 68 -9.14 -8.66 9.71
N ARG A 69 -8.87 -8.16 10.92
CA ARG A 69 -7.49 -7.95 11.38
C ARG A 69 -6.77 -9.28 11.31
N ILE A 70 -5.80 -9.38 10.41
CA ILE A 70 -4.85 -10.49 10.40
C ILE A 70 -3.83 -10.13 11.45
N ASN A 71 -3.82 -10.84 12.58
CA ASN A 71 -2.72 -10.76 13.53
C ASN A 71 -1.52 -11.42 12.86
N THR A 72 -0.64 -10.62 12.27
CA THR A 72 0.66 -11.12 11.81
C THR A 72 1.51 -11.40 13.04
N THR A 73 1.32 -12.58 13.64
CA THR A 73 2.38 -13.16 14.47
C THR A 73 3.56 -13.34 13.54
N LYS A 74 4.69 -12.71 13.88
CA LYS A 74 5.96 -12.95 13.20
C LYS A 74 6.26 -14.43 13.33
N SER A 75 6.11 -15.19 12.26
CA SER A 75 6.85 -16.43 12.06
C SER A 75 8.21 -16.05 11.51
N VAL A 76 9.13 -15.68 12.41
CA VAL A 76 10.57 -15.98 12.35
C VAL A 76 11.03 -16.09 13.79
#